data_AF-A0A1J4LNP7-F1
#
_entry.id   AF-A0A1J4LNP7-F1
#
_cell.length_a   1.000
_cell.length_b   1.000
_cell.length_c   1.000
_cell.angle_alpha   90.00
_cell.angle_beta   90.00
_cell.angle_gamma   90.00
#
_symmetry.space_group_name_H-M   'P 1'
#
loop_
_entity.id
_entity.type
_entity.pdbx_description
1 polymer ?
#
loop_
_entity_poly.entity_id
_entity_poly.type
_entity_poly.pdbx_seq_one_letter_code
_entity_poly.pdbx_strand_id
1 'polypeptide(L)'
;MKLQQVPILAHVHNPEYTGENRCLPCTIVNLVIAGILAVAAAVVSPLLAVAVFGLSVAAIALRGYLVPGTPTLTKRYFPDWLLAKFDKGPEPGAGTLVADDGSTTDAGATSAPSTDDGAEPGHTDTADEPIDPERWLLEYDLVVPCSRTETDDGAGEAEADTEMEDDLCLTEELEETWRAAIDERRDGDRVEQLAAFFDVEQSAVAVDQADGAEQPVRARVEGRLAAQWESDAALLADLGSMHALAERVPEWPSLSLEQRSQLANGLRAFVETCPSCTGEISLDEETVESCCRSYQVYAITCDDCESRVLEVRQ
;
A
#
# COMPACT_ATOMS: atom_id res chain seq x y z
N MET A 1 -12.47 -25.23 20.64
CA MET A 1 -12.17 -25.94 21.90
C MET A 1 -11.21 -25.04 22.69
N LYS A 2 -11.64 -24.48 23.84
CA LYS A 2 -10.97 -23.36 24.53
C LYS A 2 -9.65 -23.81 25.17
N LEU A 3 -8.53 -23.58 24.49
CA LEU A 3 -7.16 -23.88 24.97
C LEU A 3 -6.70 -22.96 26.13
N GLN A 4 -7.49 -21.96 26.50
CA GLN A 4 -7.17 -20.95 27.52
C GLN A 4 -7.22 -21.42 28.99
N GLN A 5 -7.65 -22.66 29.27
CA GLN A 5 -7.85 -23.11 30.66
C GLN A 5 -6.64 -23.80 31.31
N VAL A 6 -5.51 -23.89 30.61
CA VAL A 6 -4.29 -24.48 31.17
C VAL A 6 -3.22 -23.39 31.35
N PRO A 7 -2.86 -23.02 32.60
CA PRO A 7 -1.97 -21.88 32.87
C PRO A 7 -0.57 -22.03 32.25
N ILE A 8 -0.14 -23.27 31.98
CA ILE A 8 1.14 -23.57 31.32
C ILE A 8 1.05 -23.33 29.79
N LEU A 9 -0.10 -23.62 29.16
CA LEU A 9 -0.28 -23.36 27.72
C LEU A 9 -0.48 -21.88 27.41
N ALA A 10 -1.11 -21.12 28.31
CA ALA A 10 -1.28 -19.67 28.16
C ALA A 10 0.06 -18.91 28.13
N HIS A 11 1.09 -19.41 28.83
CA HIS A 11 2.43 -18.82 28.85
C HIS A 11 3.30 -19.20 27.63
N VAL A 12 2.87 -20.22 26.88
CA VAL A 12 3.61 -20.75 25.73
C VAL A 12 3.00 -20.32 24.40
N HIS A 13 1.71 -19.97 24.40
CA HIS A 13 1.01 -19.49 23.21
C HIS A 13 1.40 -18.04 22.90
N ASN A 14 1.86 -17.76 21.69
CA ASN A 14 2.22 -16.41 21.28
C ASN A 14 1.28 -15.90 20.15
N PRO A 15 0.24 -15.12 20.48
CA PRO A 15 -0.78 -14.69 19.52
C PRO A 15 -0.22 -13.78 18.41
N GLU A 16 0.87 -13.07 18.68
CA GLU A 16 1.60 -12.25 17.70
C GLU A 16 2.11 -13.05 16.49
N TYR A 17 2.30 -14.37 16.62
CA TYR A 17 2.90 -15.23 15.59
C TYR A 17 2.05 -16.45 15.21
N THR A 18 0.78 -16.48 15.60
CA THR A 18 -0.15 -17.60 15.37
C THR A 18 -1.50 -17.09 14.82
N GLY A 19 -2.30 -17.96 14.20
CA GLY A 19 -3.60 -17.56 13.61
C GLY A 19 -3.45 -16.79 12.29
N GLU A 20 -4.09 -15.61 12.21
CA GLU A 20 -4.11 -14.74 11.03
C GLU A 20 -2.75 -14.06 10.78
N ASN A 21 -1.95 -13.86 11.84
CA ASN A 21 -0.60 -13.27 11.77
C ASN A 21 0.49 -14.28 11.34
N ARG A 22 0.10 -15.40 10.72
CA ARG A 22 1.01 -16.52 10.44
C ARG A 22 1.46 -16.56 8.99
N CYS A 23 2.76 -16.42 8.77
CA CYS A 23 3.35 -16.64 7.45
C CYS A 23 3.33 -18.13 7.05
N LEU A 24 2.59 -18.44 5.97
CA LEU A 24 2.57 -19.78 5.37
C LEU A 24 3.96 -20.23 4.86
N PRO A 25 4.78 -19.36 4.24
CA PRO A 25 6.15 -19.73 3.88
C PRO A 25 7.03 -20.09 5.10
N CYS A 26 6.97 -19.31 6.17
CA CYS A 26 7.73 -19.56 7.41
C CYS A 26 7.29 -20.87 8.07
N THR A 27 6.01 -21.20 7.99
CA THR A 27 5.48 -22.50 8.42
C THR A 27 6.12 -23.65 7.64
N ILE A 28 6.18 -23.53 6.31
CA ILE A 28 6.78 -24.54 5.44
C ILE A 28 8.25 -24.76 5.81
N VAL A 29 9.03 -23.68 5.92
CA VAL A 29 10.45 -23.75 6.30
C VAL A 29 10.63 -24.42 7.66
N ASN A 30 9.86 -24.03 8.68
CA ASN A 30 9.92 -24.65 9.99
C ASN A 30 9.56 -26.15 9.96
N LEU A 31 8.58 -26.55 9.15
CA LEU A 31 8.24 -27.96 8.95
C LEU A 31 9.34 -28.74 8.23
N VAL A 32 10.02 -28.12 7.25
CA VAL A 32 11.19 -28.72 6.57
C VAL A 32 12.33 -28.94 7.57
N ILE A 33 12.64 -27.95 8.40
CA ILE A 33 13.66 -28.09 9.45
C ILE A 33 13.27 -29.19 10.44
N ALA A 34 12.01 -29.22 10.89
CA ALA A 34 11.49 -30.28 11.76
C ALA A 34 11.63 -31.67 11.11
N GLY A 35 11.38 -31.78 9.81
CA GLY A 35 11.58 -33.01 9.05
C GLY A 35 13.04 -33.45 8.99
N ILE A 36 13.96 -32.52 8.72
CA ILE A 36 15.41 -32.79 8.71
C ILE A 36 15.89 -33.28 10.09
N LEU A 37 15.46 -32.61 11.17
CA LEU A 37 15.78 -33.03 12.54
C LEU A 37 15.22 -34.41 12.88
N ALA A 38 14.00 -34.72 12.42
CA ALA A 38 13.39 -36.03 12.61
C ALA A 38 14.14 -37.13 11.86
N VAL A 39 14.55 -36.88 10.61
CA VAL A 39 15.38 -37.82 9.82
C VAL A 39 16.72 -38.07 10.50
N ALA A 40 17.38 -37.03 11.00
CA ALA A 40 18.62 -37.18 11.76
C ALA A 40 18.42 -38.01 13.04
N ALA A 41 17.33 -37.78 13.78
CA ALA A 41 16.98 -38.54 14.97
C ALA A 41 16.62 -40.02 14.66
N ALA A 42 16.05 -40.29 13.49
CA ALA A 42 15.69 -41.65 13.07
C ALA A 42 16.91 -42.58 12.92
N VAL A 43 18.09 -42.03 12.66
CA VAL A 43 19.37 -42.77 12.64
C VAL A 43 19.68 -43.40 14.01
N VAL A 44 19.21 -42.78 15.10
CA VAL A 44 19.41 -43.29 16.47
C VAL A 44 18.25 -44.18 16.90
N SER A 45 17.01 -43.73 16.71
CA SER A 45 15.81 -44.51 17.05
C SER A 45 14.56 -43.97 16.34
N PRO A 46 13.70 -44.84 15.77
CA PRO A 46 12.41 -44.43 15.21
C PRO A 46 11.49 -43.73 16.23
N LEU A 47 11.52 -44.15 17.49
CA LEU A 47 10.71 -43.52 18.55
C LEU A 47 11.21 -42.10 18.86
N LEU A 48 12.53 -41.88 18.80
CA LEU A 48 13.12 -40.55 19.00
C LEU A 48 12.72 -39.61 17.86
N ALA A 49 12.68 -40.09 16.62
CA ALA A 49 12.22 -39.29 15.47
C ALA A 49 10.77 -38.81 15.63
N VAL A 50 9.86 -39.71 16.05
CA VAL A 50 8.46 -39.35 16.30
C VAL A 50 8.33 -38.33 17.43
N ALA A 51 9.10 -38.50 18.51
CA ALA A 51 9.11 -37.55 19.62
C ALA A 51 9.62 -36.16 19.20
N VAL A 52 10.75 -36.11 18.48
CA VAL A 52 11.34 -34.84 17.99
C VAL A 52 10.39 -34.14 17.03
N PHE A 53 9.81 -34.86 16.07
CA PHE A 53 8.86 -34.28 15.11
C PHE A 53 7.59 -33.79 15.81
N GLY A 54 7.01 -34.59 16.71
CA GLY A 54 5.81 -34.21 17.47
C GLY A 54 6.03 -32.97 18.34
N LEU A 55 7.16 -32.89 19.04
CA LEU A 55 7.53 -31.72 19.84
C LEU A 55 7.79 -30.49 18.96
N SER A 56 8.40 -30.68 17.78
CA SER A 56 8.66 -29.62 16.80
C SER A 56 7.35 -29.03 16.25
N VAL A 57 6.42 -29.89 15.83
CA VAL A 57 5.10 -29.47 15.34
C VAL A 57 4.31 -28.79 16.45
N ALA A 58 4.36 -29.31 17.69
CA ALA A 58 3.72 -28.67 18.83
C ALA A 58 4.30 -27.28 19.12
N ALA A 59 5.62 -27.12 19.05
CA ALA A 59 6.27 -25.82 19.20
C ALA A 59 5.84 -24.84 18.09
N ILE A 60 5.81 -25.28 16.84
CA ILE A 60 5.37 -24.48 15.70
C ILE A 60 3.89 -24.08 15.82
N ALA A 61 3.02 -24.98 16.28
CA ALA A 61 1.59 -24.72 16.42
C ALA A 61 1.28 -23.76 17.58
N LEU A 62 2.08 -23.80 18.65
CA LEU A 62 1.86 -22.96 19.83
C LEU A 62 2.59 -21.61 19.78
N ARG A 63 3.78 -21.56 19.16
CA ARG A 63 4.63 -20.35 19.14
C ARG A 63 4.82 -19.71 17.77
N GLY A 64 4.48 -20.41 16.69
CA GLY A 64 4.75 -19.96 15.31
C GLY A 64 6.17 -20.28 14.81
N TYR A 65 7.11 -20.65 15.68
CA TYR A 65 8.50 -20.96 15.31
C TYR A 65 9.05 -22.21 16.01
N LEU A 66 10.02 -22.86 15.37
CA LEU A 66 10.66 -24.08 15.87
C LEU A 66 11.79 -23.81 16.88
N VAL A 67 12.56 -22.75 16.69
CA VAL A 67 13.70 -22.37 17.55
C VAL A 67 13.38 -21.05 18.28
N PRO A 68 13.57 -20.94 19.60
CA PRO A 68 13.33 -19.69 20.32
C PRO A 68 14.17 -18.52 19.76
N GLY A 69 13.54 -17.37 19.52
CA GLY A 69 14.22 -16.15 19.05
C GLY A 69 14.51 -16.11 17.54
N THR A 70 14.08 -17.11 16.76
CA THR A 70 14.22 -17.07 15.28
C THR A 70 13.63 -15.78 14.67
N PRO A 71 12.44 -15.29 15.06
CA PRO A 71 11.89 -14.06 14.50
C PRO A 71 12.80 -12.84 14.74
N THR A 72 13.34 -12.71 15.96
CA THR A 72 14.25 -11.64 16.34
C THR A 72 15.60 -11.72 15.61
N LEU A 73 16.11 -12.94 15.38
CA LEU A 73 17.33 -13.18 14.61
C LEU A 73 17.13 -12.86 13.12
N THR A 74 16.02 -13.31 12.54
CA THR A 74 15.68 -13.03 11.14
C THR A 74 15.50 -11.53 10.92
N LYS A 75 14.72 -10.83 11.75
CA LYS A 75 14.56 -9.36 11.69
C LYS A 75 15.89 -8.60 11.76
N ARG A 76 16.88 -9.10 12.51
CA ARG A 76 18.15 -8.40 12.76
C ARG A 76 19.27 -8.72 11.77
N TYR A 77 19.23 -9.89 11.13
CA TYR A 77 20.37 -10.40 10.35
C TYR A 77 20.03 -10.84 8.92
N PHE A 78 18.75 -10.96 8.54
CA PHE A 78 18.38 -11.27 7.16
C PHE A 78 18.24 -9.98 6.33
N PRO A 79 18.76 -9.94 5.10
CA PRO A 79 18.61 -8.79 4.23
C PRO A 79 17.17 -8.64 3.72
N ASP A 80 16.69 -7.40 3.59
CA ASP A 80 15.29 -7.06 3.28
C ASP A 80 14.75 -7.70 1.99
N TRP A 81 15.56 -7.79 0.93
CA TRP A 81 15.17 -8.42 -0.34
C TRP A 81 14.74 -9.89 -0.19
N LEU A 82 15.29 -10.59 0.81
CA LEU A 82 14.97 -11.98 1.08
C LEU A 82 13.70 -12.09 1.92
N LEU A 83 13.46 -11.13 2.82
CA LEU A 83 12.26 -11.05 3.65
C LEU A 83 11.03 -10.62 2.84
N ALA A 84 11.19 -9.72 1.86
CA ALA A 84 10.14 -9.30 0.94
C ALA A 84 9.51 -10.50 0.19
N LYS A 85 10.32 -11.51 -0.19
CA LYS A 85 9.81 -12.75 -0.82
C LYS A 85 8.96 -13.62 0.10
N PHE A 86 9.01 -13.41 1.41
CA PHE A 86 8.23 -14.14 2.40
C PHE A 86 7.04 -13.34 2.92
N ASP A 87 6.94 -12.06 2.55
CA ASP A 87 5.81 -11.23 2.89
C ASP A 87 4.57 -11.64 2.08
N LYS A 88 3.41 -11.54 2.73
CA LYS A 88 2.08 -11.87 2.18
C LYS A 88 1.12 -10.69 2.35
N GLY A 89 1.58 -9.56 2.90
CA GLY A 89 0.77 -8.35 2.94
C GLY A 89 0.59 -7.78 1.54
N PRO A 90 -0.56 -7.17 1.22
CA PRO A 90 -0.64 -6.27 0.08
C PRO A 90 0.45 -5.20 0.25
N GLU A 91 1.11 -4.83 -0.85
CA GLU A 91 1.96 -3.64 -0.93
C GLU A 91 1.06 -2.39 -0.86
N PRO A 92 1.14 -1.55 0.17
CA PRO A 92 0.48 -0.26 0.24
C PRO A 92 1.46 0.80 -0.22
N GLY A 93 0.92 1.78 -0.93
CA GLY A 93 1.70 2.65 -1.79
C GLY A 93 1.86 2.10 -3.21
N ALA A 94 1.42 0.86 -3.50
CA ALA A 94 1.06 0.52 -4.88
C ALA A 94 -0.10 1.46 -5.22
N GLY A 95 0.09 2.34 -6.21
CA GLY A 95 -0.83 3.44 -6.50
C GLY A 95 -2.29 3.00 -6.56
N THR A 96 -3.19 3.97 -6.51
CA THR A 96 -4.65 3.75 -6.56
C THR A 96 -5.08 2.69 -7.60
N LEU A 97 -4.40 2.60 -8.74
CA LEU A 97 -4.64 1.58 -9.77
C LEU A 97 -4.01 0.22 -9.40
N VAL A 98 -4.80 -0.84 -9.57
CA VAL A 98 -4.31 -2.21 -9.40
C VAL A 98 -3.65 -2.66 -10.71
N ALA A 99 -2.34 -2.94 -10.66
CA ALA A 99 -1.61 -3.48 -11.80
C ALA A 99 -2.23 -4.80 -12.28
N ASP A 100 -2.44 -4.94 -13.59
CA ASP A 100 -2.85 -6.21 -14.19
C ASP A 100 -1.64 -7.15 -14.21
N ASP A 101 -1.36 -7.76 -13.07
CA ASP A 101 -0.31 -8.76 -12.95
C ASP A 101 -0.73 -9.95 -13.81
N GLY A 102 -0.17 -10.02 -15.02
CA GLY A 102 -0.46 -11.01 -16.07
C GLY A 102 -0.13 -12.46 -15.70
N SER A 103 -0.28 -12.86 -14.44
CA SER A 103 -0.23 -14.23 -13.95
C SER A 103 -1.47 -15.00 -14.40
N THR A 104 -1.49 -15.27 -15.69
CA THR A 104 -2.33 -16.28 -16.32
C THR A 104 -2.11 -17.63 -15.65
N THR A 105 -3.20 -18.13 -15.10
CA THR A 105 -3.56 -19.54 -14.94
C THR A 105 -2.60 -20.55 -15.58
N ASP A 106 -2.00 -21.38 -14.73
CA ASP A 106 -1.50 -22.71 -15.10
C ASP A 106 -2.67 -23.55 -15.64
N ALA A 107 -2.83 -23.56 -16.96
CA ALA A 107 -3.62 -24.54 -17.69
C ALA A 107 -2.88 -24.82 -18.99
N GLY A 108 -2.19 -25.97 -19.00
CA GLY A 108 -1.29 -26.37 -20.06
C GLY A 108 -1.89 -26.29 -21.46
N ALA A 109 -1.12 -25.73 -22.39
CA ALA A 109 -1.25 -25.99 -23.81
C ALA A 109 0.14 -26.16 -24.42
N THR A 110 0.33 -27.37 -24.92
CA THR A 110 1.43 -27.93 -25.71
C THR A 110 2.10 -26.94 -26.66
N SER A 111 3.43 -26.93 -26.63
CA SER A 111 4.31 -26.28 -27.60
C SER A 111 4.10 -26.78 -29.03
N ALA A 112 4.11 -25.88 -30.01
CA ALA A 112 4.68 -26.11 -31.34
C ALA A 112 5.21 -24.79 -31.94
N PRO A 113 6.37 -24.78 -32.61
CA PRO A 113 7.08 -23.56 -33.04
C PRO A 113 6.85 -23.23 -34.52
N SER A 114 6.92 -21.94 -34.91
CA SER A 114 7.24 -21.43 -36.26
C SER A 114 7.43 -19.90 -36.19
N THR A 115 8.69 -19.42 -36.19
CA THR A 115 9.45 -18.80 -37.32
C THR A 115 9.19 -17.31 -37.57
N ASP A 116 10.22 -16.53 -37.22
CA ASP A 116 10.88 -15.45 -38.00
C ASP A 116 10.01 -14.36 -38.66
N ASP A 117 10.17 -13.12 -38.21
CA ASP A 117 10.69 -12.04 -39.06
C ASP A 117 11.02 -10.80 -38.21
N GLY A 118 12.17 -10.19 -38.51
CA GLY A 118 12.74 -9.07 -37.76
C GLY A 118 12.00 -7.74 -37.91
N ALA A 119 12.04 -6.95 -36.84
CA ALA A 119 11.79 -5.52 -36.87
C ALA A 119 12.78 -4.82 -35.92
N GLU A 120 13.30 -3.69 -36.38
CA GLU A 120 14.35 -2.84 -35.80
C GLU A 120 14.06 -2.33 -34.36
N PRO A 121 15.09 -1.96 -33.59
CA PRO A 121 14.92 -1.38 -32.25
C PRO A 121 14.56 0.10 -32.39
N GLY A 122 13.33 0.48 -32.08
CA GLY A 122 12.90 1.86 -32.26
C GLY A 122 11.58 2.22 -31.62
N HIS A 123 11.50 2.19 -30.28
CA HIS A 123 10.79 3.16 -29.43
C HIS A 123 11.01 2.72 -27.98
N THR A 124 11.80 3.48 -27.22
CA THR A 124 11.66 3.48 -25.76
C THR A 124 10.37 4.20 -25.47
N ASP A 125 9.33 3.43 -25.17
CA ASP A 125 8.03 3.92 -24.71
C ASP A 125 8.26 4.60 -23.35
N THR A 126 8.36 5.93 -23.33
CA THR A 126 8.48 6.72 -22.09
C THR A 126 7.15 6.84 -21.35
N ALA A 127 6.08 6.23 -21.87
CA ALA A 127 4.74 6.24 -21.27
C ALA A 127 4.61 5.36 -20.02
N ASP A 128 5.57 4.44 -19.80
CA ASP A 128 5.54 3.44 -18.71
C ASP A 128 6.52 3.74 -17.56
N GLU A 129 7.26 4.86 -17.59
CA GLU A 129 8.13 5.21 -16.47
C GLU A 129 7.30 5.84 -15.34
N PRO A 130 7.38 5.33 -14.09
CA PRO A 130 6.68 5.90 -12.95
C PRO A 130 7.09 7.36 -12.75
N ILE A 131 6.11 8.23 -12.53
CA ILE A 131 6.37 9.64 -12.23
C ILE A 131 6.63 9.76 -10.73
N ASP A 132 7.70 10.46 -10.37
CA ASP A 132 7.94 10.94 -9.02
C ASP A 132 7.04 12.17 -8.76
N PRO A 133 5.97 12.06 -7.94
CA PRO A 133 4.98 13.11 -7.83
C PRO A 133 5.54 14.41 -7.26
N GLU A 134 6.43 14.33 -6.27
CA GLU A 134 7.03 15.51 -5.64
C GLU A 134 7.84 16.31 -6.66
N ARG A 135 8.75 15.63 -7.36
CA ARG A 135 9.57 16.26 -8.40
C ARG A 135 8.72 16.86 -9.51
N TRP A 136 7.69 16.15 -9.93
CA TRP A 136 6.83 16.61 -11.02
C TRP A 136 5.99 17.83 -10.61
N LEU A 137 5.40 17.82 -9.41
CA LEU A 137 4.64 18.96 -8.89
C LEU A 137 5.53 20.19 -8.72
N LEU A 138 6.80 20.01 -8.33
CA LEU A 138 7.81 21.08 -8.28
C LEU A 138 8.15 21.63 -9.67
N GLU A 139 8.30 20.76 -10.67
CA GLU A 139 8.61 21.17 -12.05
C GLU A 139 7.51 22.06 -12.66
N TYR A 140 6.26 21.82 -12.27
CA TYR A 140 5.09 22.59 -12.72
C TYR A 140 4.73 23.78 -11.81
N ASP A 141 5.57 24.11 -10.82
CA ASP A 141 5.33 25.17 -9.82
C ASP A 141 3.95 25.01 -9.11
N LEU A 142 3.48 23.77 -8.96
CA LEU A 142 2.22 23.44 -8.29
C LEU A 142 2.38 23.34 -6.77
N VAL A 143 3.57 22.91 -6.34
CA VAL A 143 4.05 22.99 -4.97
C VAL A 143 5.29 23.88 -4.92
N VAL A 144 5.43 24.62 -3.83
CA VAL A 144 6.54 25.54 -3.59
C VAL A 144 7.01 25.41 -2.13
N PRO A 145 8.26 25.77 -1.80
CA PRO A 145 8.67 25.90 -0.41
C PRO A 145 7.70 26.82 0.36
N CYS A 146 7.23 26.39 1.53
CA CYS A 146 6.26 27.15 2.33
C CYS A 146 6.78 28.56 2.71
N SER A 147 8.10 28.75 2.81
CA SER A 147 8.70 30.07 3.01
C SER A 147 8.41 31.08 1.87
N ARG A 148 7.96 30.61 0.70
CA ARG A 148 7.56 31.45 -0.44
C ARG A 148 6.06 31.75 -0.49
N THR A 149 5.22 31.00 0.23
CA THR A 149 3.79 31.32 0.36
C THR A 149 3.58 32.44 1.40
N GLU A 150 4.45 32.52 2.41
CA GLU A 150 4.48 33.61 3.40
C GLU A 150 5.07 34.92 2.84
N THR A 151 4.40 35.54 1.86
CA THR A 151 4.63 36.95 1.52
C THR A 151 3.33 37.73 1.66
N ASP A 152 3.05 38.24 2.87
CA ASP A 152 2.68 39.65 3.16
C ASP A 152 2.11 39.83 4.60
N ASP A 153 2.77 39.35 5.67
CA ASP A 153 2.48 39.86 7.03
C ASP A 153 3.60 39.55 8.05
N GLY A 154 4.65 40.37 8.03
CA GLY A 154 5.54 40.54 9.19
C GLY A 154 6.86 39.76 9.13
N ALA A 155 7.96 40.51 9.02
CA ALA A 155 9.33 40.02 9.10
C ALA A 155 9.59 39.17 10.36
N GLY A 156 9.72 37.86 10.18
CA GLY A 156 10.42 36.97 11.09
C GLY A 156 11.81 36.68 10.54
N GLU A 157 12.85 37.01 11.30
CA GLU A 157 14.24 36.71 10.97
C GLU A 157 14.42 35.19 10.87
N ALA A 158 14.55 34.67 9.65
CA ALA A 158 14.94 33.28 9.44
C ALA A 158 16.42 33.12 9.82
N GLU A 159 16.68 32.49 10.96
CA GLU A 159 18.01 31.96 11.30
C GLU A 159 18.34 30.86 10.29
N ALA A 160 19.19 31.20 9.32
CA ALA A 160 19.80 30.23 8.42
C ALA A 160 20.84 29.44 9.22
N ASP A 161 20.50 28.20 9.62
CA ASP A 161 21.49 27.14 9.86
C ASP A 161 20.80 25.79 10.11
N THR A 162 20.33 25.15 9.04
CA THR A 162 20.35 23.67 8.88
C THR A 162 20.05 23.34 7.40
N GLU A 163 20.75 22.36 6.81
CA GLU A 163 20.34 21.73 5.55
C GLU A 163 19.07 20.89 5.79
N MET A 164 17.97 21.53 6.19
CA MET A 164 16.64 20.93 6.17
C MET A 164 16.01 21.33 4.83
N GLU A 165 15.54 20.35 4.09
CA GLU A 165 14.69 20.60 2.92
C GLU A 165 13.47 21.41 3.41
N ASP A 166 13.21 22.56 2.80
CA ASP A 166 12.05 23.38 3.16
C ASP A 166 10.77 22.56 2.91
N ASP A 167 9.85 22.55 3.88
CA ASP A 167 8.53 21.93 3.71
C ASP A 167 7.86 22.49 2.44
N LEU A 168 7.18 21.61 1.70
CA LEU A 168 6.45 21.98 0.50
C LEU A 168 5.00 22.33 0.84
N CYS A 169 4.50 23.37 0.20
CA CYS A 169 3.14 23.85 0.28
C CYS A 169 2.53 23.89 -1.13
N LEU A 170 1.23 23.69 -1.24
CA LEU A 170 0.52 23.98 -2.49
C LEU A 170 0.55 25.48 -2.77
N THR A 171 0.49 25.84 -4.06
CA THR A 171 0.12 27.20 -4.41
C THR A 171 -1.33 27.49 -4.00
N GLU A 172 -1.61 28.69 -3.49
CA GLU A 172 -2.96 29.10 -3.07
C GLU A 172 -4.00 28.83 -4.17
N GLU A 173 -3.65 29.15 -5.41
CA GLU A 173 -4.54 28.96 -6.55
C GLU A 173 -4.90 27.47 -6.72
N LEU A 174 -3.91 26.56 -6.65
CA LEU A 174 -4.14 25.12 -6.81
C LEU A 174 -4.97 24.57 -5.64
N GLU A 175 -4.65 25.00 -4.41
CA GLU A 175 -5.34 24.61 -3.21
C GLU A 175 -6.84 24.99 -3.26
N GLU A 176 -7.15 26.23 -3.65
CA GLU A 176 -8.53 26.69 -3.82
C GLU A 176 -9.28 25.89 -4.89
N THR A 177 -8.64 25.65 -6.05
CA THR A 177 -9.22 24.89 -7.16
C THR A 177 -9.49 23.45 -6.73
N TRP A 178 -8.55 22.83 -6.00
CA TRP A 178 -8.65 21.46 -5.54
C TRP A 178 -9.75 21.28 -4.49
N ARG A 179 -9.84 22.20 -3.51
CA ARG A 179 -10.92 22.19 -2.51
C ARG A 179 -12.30 22.33 -3.15
N ALA A 180 -12.45 23.29 -4.07
CA ALA A 180 -13.71 23.46 -4.80
C ALA A 180 -14.08 22.19 -5.59
N ALA A 181 -13.10 21.57 -6.24
CA ALA A 181 -13.29 20.34 -6.99
C ALA A 181 -13.76 19.16 -6.11
N ILE A 182 -13.20 19.03 -4.91
CA ILE A 182 -13.61 18.03 -3.91
C ILE A 182 -15.05 18.30 -3.45
N ASP A 183 -15.36 19.54 -3.07
CA ASP A 183 -16.67 19.92 -2.55
C ASP A 183 -17.79 19.65 -3.56
N GLU A 184 -17.56 19.96 -4.85
CA GLU A 184 -18.52 19.67 -5.93
C GLU A 184 -18.79 18.17 -6.12
N ARG A 185 -17.83 17.31 -5.74
CA ARG A 185 -17.90 15.86 -5.95
C ARG A 185 -18.46 15.08 -4.76
N ARG A 186 -18.43 15.66 -3.55
CA ARG A 186 -18.81 14.98 -2.30
C ARG A 186 -20.17 14.28 -2.35
N ASP A 187 -21.17 14.97 -2.91
CA ASP A 187 -22.56 14.50 -3.01
C ASP A 187 -22.88 13.82 -4.36
N GLY A 188 -21.88 13.62 -5.22
CA GLY A 188 -22.06 13.02 -6.53
C GLY A 188 -22.13 11.49 -6.51
N ASP A 189 -22.63 10.93 -7.62
CA ASP A 189 -22.68 9.49 -7.84
C ASP A 189 -21.28 8.94 -8.15
N ARG A 190 -20.77 8.04 -7.29
CA ARG A 190 -19.43 7.48 -7.43
C ARG A 190 -19.27 6.66 -8.72
N VAL A 191 -20.32 6.00 -9.21
CA VAL A 191 -20.25 5.22 -10.45
C VAL A 191 -20.05 6.15 -11.64
N GLU A 192 -20.79 7.26 -11.69
CA GLU A 192 -20.62 8.29 -12.72
C GLU A 192 -19.23 8.94 -12.66
N GLN A 193 -18.77 9.32 -11.47
CA GLN A 193 -17.46 9.93 -11.28
C GLN A 193 -16.31 8.99 -11.67
N LEU A 194 -16.39 7.71 -11.27
CA LEU A 194 -15.38 6.72 -11.61
C LEU A 194 -15.41 6.33 -13.08
N ALA A 195 -16.58 6.31 -13.73
CA ALA A 195 -16.67 6.10 -15.16
C ALA A 195 -15.94 7.21 -15.94
N ALA A 196 -16.09 8.47 -15.51
CA ALA A 196 -15.32 9.58 -16.07
C ALA A 196 -13.82 9.47 -15.75
N PHE A 197 -13.45 9.01 -14.55
CA PHE A 197 -12.05 8.78 -14.16
C PHE A 197 -11.36 7.74 -15.06
N PHE A 198 -12.02 6.62 -15.33
CA PHE A 198 -11.48 5.53 -16.16
C PHE A 198 -11.67 5.76 -17.68
N ASP A 199 -12.40 6.80 -18.08
CA ASP A 199 -12.84 7.03 -19.47
C ASP A 199 -13.60 5.83 -20.07
N VAL A 200 -14.59 5.33 -19.32
CA VAL A 200 -15.44 4.18 -19.71
C VAL A 200 -16.92 4.48 -19.53
N GLU A 201 -17.79 3.61 -20.05
CA GLU A 201 -19.23 3.72 -19.81
C GLU A 201 -19.57 3.40 -18.34
N GLN A 202 -20.55 4.12 -17.77
CA GLN A 202 -21.03 3.88 -16.39
C GLN A 202 -21.48 2.44 -16.15
N SER A 203 -22.03 1.78 -17.17
CA SER A 203 -22.48 0.39 -17.13
C SER A 203 -21.35 -0.62 -16.91
N ALA A 204 -20.11 -0.24 -17.22
CA ALA A 204 -18.93 -1.07 -17.05
C ALA A 204 -18.32 -0.95 -15.64
N VAL A 205 -18.73 0.04 -14.85
CA VAL A 205 -18.18 0.35 -13.53
C VAL A 205 -19.05 -0.25 -12.42
N ALA A 206 -18.41 -0.93 -11.48
CA ALA A 206 -19.00 -1.32 -10.22
C ALA A 206 -18.15 -0.81 -9.06
N VAL A 207 -18.81 -0.32 -8.01
CA VAL A 207 -18.17 0.22 -6.81
C VAL A 207 -18.55 -0.65 -5.62
N ASP A 208 -17.54 -1.20 -4.96
CA ASP A 208 -17.69 -2.01 -3.76
C ASP A 208 -17.11 -1.23 -2.56
N GLN A 209 -17.96 -0.86 -1.59
CA GLN A 209 -17.55 -0.32 -0.29
C GLN A 209 -18.41 -0.96 0.80
N ALA A 210 -17.80 -1.39 1.90
CA ALA A 210 -18.54 -1.84 3.08
C ALA A 210 -19.11 -0.65 3.85
N ASP A 211 -20.08 -0.90 4.74
CA ASP A 211 -20.63 0.16 5.59
C ASP A 211 -19.55 0.73 6.52
N GLY A 212 -19.35 2.05 6.50
CA GLY A 212 -18.34 2.76 7.30
C GLY A 212 -17.48 3.68 6.44
N ALA A 213 -17.11 4.85 6.98
CA ALA A 213 -16.33 5.85 6.23
C ALA A 213 -14.84 5.46 6.14
N GLU A 214 -14.36 4.67 7.10
CA GLU A 214 -13.04 4.08 7.18
C GLU A 214 -12.83 2.88 6.25
N GLN A 215 -13.90 2.39 5.61
CA GLN A 215 -13.83 1.22 4.74
C GLN A 215 -13.26 1.57 3.36
N PRO A 216 -12.38 0.72 2.80
CA PRO A 216 -11.78 0.98 1.50
C PRO A 216 -12.81 0.93 0.38
N VAL A 217 -12.66 1.82 -0.59
CA VAL A 217 -13.47 1.85 -1.82
C VAL A 217 -12.74 1.05 -2.88
N ARG A 218 -13.44 0.13 -3.55
CA ARG A 218 -12.90 -0.64 -4.67
C ARG A 218 -13.72 -0.38 -5.92
N ALA A 219 -13.04 0.00 -7.00
CA ALA A 219 -13.66 0.12 -8.31
C ALA A 219 -13.31 -1.07 -9.19
N ARG A 220 -14.33 -1.61 -9.85
CA ARG A 220 -14.17 -2.65 -10.88
C ARG A 220 -14.62 -2.13 -12.22
N VAL A 221 -13.83 -2.41 -13.25
CA VAL A 221 -14.17 -2.14 -14.66
C VAL A 221 -14.31 -3.49 -15.36
N GLU A 222 -15.47 -3.73 -15.97
CA GLU A 222 -15.83 -5.00 -16.61
C GLU A 222 -15.63 -6.22 -15.67
N GLY A 223 -15.88 -6.02 -14.37
CA GLY A 223 -15.75 -7.05 -13.33
C GLY A 223 -14.32 -7.28 -12.80
N ARG A 224 -13.30 -6.67 -13.41
CA ARG A 224 -11.91 -6.73 -12.95
C ARG A 224 -11.65 -5.61 -11.96
N LEU A 225 -10.93 -5.89 -10.87
CA LEU A 225 -10.53 -4.84 -9.92
C LEU A 225 -9.56 -3.89 -10.62
N ALA A 226 -9.97 -2.64 -10.78
CA ALA A 226 -9.21 -1.62 -11.50
C ALA A 226 -8.48 -0.67 -10.53
N ALA A 227 -9.11 -0.35 -9.40
CA ALA A 227 -8.53 0.54 -8.40
C ALA A 227 -9.04 0.25 -6.99
N GLN A 228 -8.26 0.67 -6.00
CA GLN A 228 -8.63 0.65 -4.59
C GLN A 228 -8.12 1.93 -3.90
N TRP A 229 -8.99 2.53 -3.10
CA TRP A 229 -8.68 3.64 -2.22
C TRP A 229 -8.85 3.22 -0.76
N GLU A 230 -8.09 3.86 0.14
CA GLU A 230 -8.11 3.64 1.58
C GLU A 230 -9.48 3.96 2.19
N SER A 231 -10.16 4.96 1.64
CA SER A 231 -11.50 5.39 2.03
C SER A 231 -12.19 6.16 0.90
N ASP A 232 -13.45 6.53 1.10
CA ASP A 232 -14.15 7.45 0.20
C ASP A 232 -13.53 8.87 0.23
N ALA A 233 -12.97 9.29 1.37
CA ALA A 233 -12.25 10.56 1.46
C ALA A 233 -10.99 10.56 0.58
N ALA A 234 -10.25 9.46 0.54
CA ALA A 234 -9.13 9.27 -0.36
C ALA A 234 -9.54 9.29 -1.84
N LEU A 235 -10.68 8.66 -2.19
CA LEU A 235 -11.25 8.72 -3.54
C LEU A 235 -11.63 10.15 -3.94
N LEU A 236 -12.31 10.88 -3.07
CA LEU A 236 -12.70 12.27 -3.34
C LEU A 236 -11.48 13.18 -3.55
N ALA A 237 -10.43 13.00 -2.74
CA ALA A 237 -9.17 13.71 -2.91
C ALA A 237 -8.56 13.46 -4.30
N ASP A 238 -8.53 12.21 -4.76
CA ASP A 238 -8.03 11.88 -6.11
C ASP A 238 -8.90 12.47 -7.21
N LEU A 239 -10.23 12.32 -7.12
CA LEU A 239 -11.14 12.85 -8.14
C LEU A 239 -11.06 14.38 -8.25
N GLY A 240 -10.91 15.06 -7.12
CA GLY A 240 -10.65 16.50 -7.07
C GLY A 240 -9.28 16.84 -7.69
N SER A 241 -8.25 16.08 -7.36
CA SER A 241 -6.89 16.27 -7.88
C SER A 241 -6.84 16.16 -9.39
N MET A 242 -7.49 15.14 -9.95
CA MET A 242 -7.55 14.91 -11.40
C MET A 242 -8.17 16.09 -12.14
N HIS A 243 -9.13 16.77 -11.51
CA HIS A 243 -9.76 17.96 -12.08
C HIS A 243 -8.87 19.19 -11.96
N ALA A 244 -8.36 19.47 -10.76
CA ALA A 244 -7.52 20.63 -10.51
C ALA A 244 -6.24 20.61 -11.35
N LEU A 245 -5.61 19.44 -11.48
CA LEU A 245 -4.43 19.26 -12.33
C LEU A 245 -4.75 19.39 -13.83
N ALA A 246 -5.91 18.90 -14.28
CA ALA A 246 -6.33 19.04 -15.67
C ALA A 246 -6.53 20.49 -16.11
N GLU A 247 -6.96 21.37 -15.19
CA GLU A 247 -7.13 22.80 -15.49
C GLU A 247 -5.79 23.55 -15.58
N ARG A 248 -4.77 23.08 -14.87
CA ARG A 248 -3.47 23.77 -14.76
C ARG A 248 -2.40 23.26 -15.70
N VAL A 249 -2.47 21.97 -16.06
CA VAL A 249 -1.39 21.32 -16.79
C VAL A 249 -1.84 21.01 -18.22
N PRO A 250 -1.32 21.73 -19.24
CA PRO A 250 -1.71 21.52 -20.63
C PRO A 250 -1.43 20.11 -21.14
N GLU A 251 -0.37 19.48 -20.64
CA GLU A 251 0.05 18.12 -21.01
C GLU A 251 -0.77 17.03 -20.29
N TRP A 252 -1.67 17.40 -19.37
CA TRP A 252 -2.46 16.43 -18.60
C TRP A 252 -3.16 15.36 -19.45
N PRO A 253 -3.80 15.68 -20.60
CA PRO A 253 -4.44 14.66 -21.45
C PRO A 253 -3.47 13.68 -22.11
N SER A 254 -2.16 14.00 -22.13
CA SER A 254 -1.13 13.13 -22.69
C SER A 254 -0.56 12.12 -21.68
N LEU A 255 -0.83 12.31 -20.38
CA LEU A 255 -0.40 11.41 -19.32
C LEU A 255 -1.25 10.14 -19.29
N SER A 256 -0.62 9.01 -19.01
CA SER A 256 -1.33 7.74 -18.80
C SER A 256 -2.27 7.85 -17.58
N LEU A 257 -3.27 6.96 -17.50
CA LEU A 257 -4.15 6.94 -16.32
C LEU A 257 -3.35 6.66 -15.04
N GLU A 258 -2.33 5.80 -15.13
CA GLU A 258 -1.43 5.47 -14.02
C GLU A 258 -0.66 6.70 -13.54
N GLN A 259 -0.05 7.43 -14.45
CA GLN A 259 0.67 8.67 -14.15
C GLN A 259 -0.25 9.72 -13.50
N ARG A 260 -1.43 9.93 -14.07
CA ARG A 260 -2.43 10.86 -13.49
C ARG A 260 -2.87 10.43 -12.10
N SER A 261 -3.05 9.13 -11.90
CA SER A 261 -3.41 8.55 -10.61
C SER A 261 -2.29 8.65 -9.57
N GLN A 262 -1.02 8.53 -9.97
CA GLN A 262 0.14 8.71 -9.09
C GLN A 262 0.24 10.17 -8.62
N LEU A 263 0.05 11.12 -9.53
CA LEU A 263 0.03 12.55 -9.21
C LEU A 263 -1.13 12.93 -8.28
N ALA A 264 -2.32 12.38 -8.53
CA ALA A 264 -3.49 12.57 -7.67
C ALA A 264 -3.28 12.00 -6.26
N ASN A 265 -2.67 10.82 -6.15
CA ASN A 265 -2.32 10.23 -4.86
C ASN A 265 -1.28 11.06 -4.10
N GLY A 266 -0.27 11.60 -4.79
CA GLY A 266 0.76 12.47 -4.20
C GLY A 266 0.18 13.75 -3.59
N LEU A 267 -0.85 14.34 -4.22
CA LEU A 267 -1.51 15.53 -3.69
C LEU A 267 -2.18 15.32 -2.32
N ARG A 268 -2.52 14.09 -1.95
CA ARG A 268 -3.13 13.79 -0.65
C ARG A 268 -2.23 14.12 0.54
N ALA A 269 -0.91 14.23 0.34
CA ALA A 269 0.02 14.66 1.38
C ALA A 269 -0.21 16.12 1.82
N PHE A 270 -0.87 16.92 0.98
CA PHE A 270 -1.15 18.35 1.22
C PHE A 270 -2.60 18.62 1.65
N VAL A 271 -3.34 17.58 2.01
CA VAL A 271 -4.72 17.75 2.48
C VAL A 271 -4.71 18.46 3.85
N GLU A 272 -5.58 19.45 4.04
CA GLU A 272 -5.69 20.18 5.32
C GLU A 272 -6.99 19.86 6.09
N THR A 273 -8.03 19.40 5.39
CA THR A 273 -9.32 19.04 5.98
C THR A 273 -9.86 17.78 5.30
N CYS A 274 -10.67 17.01 6.01
CA CYS A 274 -11.19 15.75 5.49
C CYS A 274 -12.01 15.97 4.21
N PRO A 275 -11.65 15.35 3.06
CA PRO A 275 -12.39 15.49 1.81
C PRO A 275 -13.87 15.09 1.90
N SER A 276 -14.19 14.12 2.78
CA SER A 276 -15.55 13.59 2.95
C SER A 276 -16.42 14.42 3.89
N CYS A 277 -15.90 14.86 5.05
CA CYS A 277 -16.72 15.51 6.09
C CYS A 277 -16.26 16.92 6.49
N THR A 278 -15.18 17.45 5.91
CA THR A 278 -14.52 18.73 6.28
C THR A 278 -13.97 18.81 7.70
N GLY A 279 -13.95 17.68 8.41
CA GLY A 279 -13.39 17.58 9.76
C GLY A 279 -11.87 17.77 9.79
N GLU A 280 -11.35 17.93 11.01
CA GLU A 280 -9.91 18.00 11.27
C GLU A 280 -9.25 16.66 10.92
N ILE A 281 -7.99 16.74 10.49
CA ILE A 281 -7.17 15.60 10.16
C ILE A 281 -5.92 15.61 11.04
N SER A 282 -5.42 14.42 11.33
CA SER A 282 -4.20 14.22 12.09
C SER A 282 -3.25 13.31 11.32
N LEU A 283 -1.95 13.55 11.50
CA LEU A 283 -0.90 12.67 11.00
C LEU A 283 -0.54 11.69 12.12
N ASP A 284 -0.81 10.41 11.87
CA ASP A 284 -0.43 9.31 12.73
C ASP A 284 0.83 8.62 12.20
N GLU A 285 1.78 8.33 13.10
CA GLU A 285 2.90 7.44 12.83
C GLU A 285 2.66 6.12 13.56
N GLU A 286 2.40 5.05 12.82
CA GLU A 286 2.15 3.72 13.36
C GLU A 286 3.27 2.76 12.94
N THR A 287 3.88 2.06 13.90
CA THR A 287 4.76 0.92 13.57
C THR A 287 3.91 -0.32 13.36
N VAL A 288 3.75 -0.73 12.11
CA VAL A 288 3.04 -1.96 11.78
C VAL A 288 4.05 -3.10 11.74
N GLU A 289 3.84 -4.08 12.61
CA GLU A 289 4.63 -5.30 12.61
C GLU A 289 3.97 -6.37 11.75
N SER A 290 4.63 -6.75 10.66
CA SER A 290 4.40 -8.04 10.05
C SER A 290 5.20 -9.13 10.79
N CYS A 291 4.80 -10.38 10.61
CA CYS A 291 5.43 -11.56 11.22
C CYS A 291 6.97 -11.60 11.00
N CYS A 292 7.48 -10.92 9.96
CA CYS A 292 8.90 -10.90 9.59
C CYS A 292 9.53 -9.49 9.50
N ARG A 293 8.76 -8.40 9.54
CA ARG A 293 9.25 -7.01 9.41
C ARG A 293 8.47 -6.07 10.31
N SER A 294 9.06 -4.93 10.63
CA SER A 294 8.37 -3.77 11.19
C SER A 294 8.63 -2.62 10.23
N TYR A 295 7.58 -1.97 9.75
CA TYR A 295 7.69 -0.78 8.92
C TYR A 295 6.96 0.37 9.60
N GLN A 296 7.47 1.58 9.42
CA GLN A 296 6.78 2.78 9.86
C GLN A 296 5.74 3.11 8.80
N VAL A 297 4.53 3.42 9.25
CA VAL A 297 3.43 3.85 8.41
C VAL A 297 3.07 5.25 8.81
N TYR A 298 3.12 6.17 7.86
CA TYR A 298 2.57 7.50 7.99
C TYR A 298 1.15 7.47 7.45
N ALA A 299 0.19 7.87 8.26
CA ALA A 299 -1.21 7.90 7.88
C ALA A 299 -1.82 9.26 8.17
N ILE A 300 -2.58 9.79 7.22
CA ILE A 300 -3.44 10.96 7.45
C ILE A 300 -4.85 10.43 7.69
N THR A 301 -5.37 10.66 8.90
CA THR A 301 -6.68 10.17 9.35
C THR A 301 -7.57 11.35 9.72
N CYS A 302 -8.86 11.29 9.40
CA CYS A 302 -9.82 12.27 9.91
C CYS A 302 -10.26 11.93 11.34
N ASP A 303 -10.26 12.93 12.22
CA ASP A 303 -10.63 12.77 13.63
C ASP A 303 -12.14 12.59 13.86
N ASP A 304 -12.96 13.04 12.91
CA ASP A 304 -14.43 13.04 13.02
C ASP A 304 -15.09 11.78 12.44
N CYS A 305 -14.62 11.34 11.26
CA CYS A 305 -15.20 10.19 10.54
C CYS A 305 -14.24 9.01 10.38
N GLU A 306 -13.05 9.07 10.99
CA GLU A 306 -12.05 8.00 10.98
C GLU A 306 -11.60 7.56 9.58
N SER A 307 -11.91 8.36 8.54
CA SER A 307 -11.51 8.07 7.16
C SER A 307 -10.01 8.24 6.99
N ARG A 308 -9.35 7.21 6.46
CA ARG A 308 -7.93 7.26 6.10
C ARG A 308 -7.77 7.87 4.72
N VAL A 309 -7.12 9.03 4.64
CA VAL A 309 -6.92 9.79 3.38
C VAL A 309 -5.66 9.36 2.67
N LEU A 310 -4.59 9.10 3.43
CA LEU A 310 -3.29 8.67 2.93
C LEU A 310 -2.70 7.62 3.87
N GLU A 311 -2.03 6.61 3.33
CA GLU A 311 -1.21 5.64 4.06
C GLU A 311 0.05 5.33 3.25
N VAL A 312 1.23 5.68 3.79
CA VAL A 312 2.53 5.43 3.12
C VAL A 312 3.43 4.62 4.04
N ARG A 313 4.05 3.56 3.51
CA ARG A 313 5.06 2.77 4.22
C ARG A 313 6.47 3.35 3.99
N GLN A 314 7.27 3.44 5.05
CA GLN A 314 8.73 3.63 5.01
C GLN A 314 9.49 2.31 5.18
#